data_AF-A0A9N9S4D5-F1
#
_entry.id   AF-A0A9N9S4D5-F1
#
_cell.length_a   1.000
_cell.length_b   1.000
_cell.length_c   1.000
_cell.angle_alpha   90.00
_cell.angle_beta   90.00
_cell.angle_gamma   90.00
#
_symmetry.space_group_name_H-M   'P 1'
#
loop_
_entity.id
_entity.type
_entity.pdbx_description
1 polymer ?
#
loop_
_entity_poly.entity_id
_entity_poly.type
_entity_poly.pdbx_seq_one_letter_code
_entity_poly.pdbx_strand_id
1 'polypeptide(L)'
;MNPRELILINLKRQDLDYAVKVREALIHADDALRKKDIVFGRQIISEIIFMDNKTSRLNRTQELQLIVALLTDFFTRDDPTRLGLFFNIFEVGKNSRKFILIKFIIISIALQNGPALNAVGTYLLDSSLQEIRIAADLNRLLINEITYYSNNSLAKLKSLPTLSPLFTNSLCLIFAETYKDTLPTQIIGELITEFMTLSPFIYIFNIPSHVEVGAFLLGTFFRWTVLSELYEEAPSLSKLHLKILECLSSVDIKSPSKPIVYTKFLEVIIDQILKASKVIDPEKIQKSLEKFAQLIQISKSFLYGNIPLLMDRLKTLPKNPLMELVLRLS
;
A
#
# COMPACT_ATOMS: atom_id res chain seq x y z
N MET A 1 2.53 -12.16 45.84
CA MET A 1 1.66 -12.09 44.65
C MET A 1 2.48 -11.48 43.52
N ASN A 2 2.54 -12.12 42.35
CA ASN A 2 3.37 -11.63 41.25
C ASN A 2 2.80 -10.29 40.72
N PRO A 3 3.61 -9.24 40.49
CA PRO A 3 3.13 -7.98 39.92
C PRO A 3 2.29 -8.14 38.65
N ARG A 4 2.61 -9.14 37.81
CA ARG A 4 1.83 -9.48 36.60
C ARG A 4 0.42 -9.96 36.91
N GLU A 5 0.28 -10.81 37.93
CA GLU A 5 -1.03 -11.35 38.35
C GLU A 5 -1.91 -10.25 38.92
N LEU A 6 -1.33 -9.31 39.68
CA LEU A 6 -2.06 -8.17 40.23
C LEU A 6 -2.60 -7.26 39.14
N ILE A 7 -1.80 -6.98 38.10
CA ILE A 7 -2.25 -6.22 36.93
C ILE A 7 -3.42 -6.93 36.23
N LEU A 8 -3.28 -8.23 35.96
CA LEU A 8 -4.35 -8.99 35.30
C LEU A 8 -5.63 -9.06 36.15
N ILE A 9 -5.50 -9.19 37.47
CA ILE A 9 -6.66 -9.20 38.38
C ILE A 9 -7.38 -7.85 38.35
N ASN A 10 -6.63 -6.75 38.39
CA ASN A 10 -7.21 -5.40 38.31
C ASN A 10 -7.91 -5.17 36.97
N LEU A 11 -7.30 -5.56 35.86
CA LEU A 11 -7.88 -5.43 34.52
C LEU A 11 -9.11 -6.34 34.30
N LYS A 12 -9.19 -7.48 35.02
CA LYS A 12 -10.31 -8.43 34.93
C LYS A 12 -11.51 -8.06 35.79
N ARG A 13 -11.44 -7.02 36.63
CA ARG A 13 -12.55 -6.65 37.51
C ARG A 13 -13.82 -6.37 36.69
N GLN A 14 -14.94 -6.96 37.07
CA GLN A 14 -16.17 -6.93 36.27
C GLN A 14 -16.89 -5.57 36.30
N ASP A 15 -16.60 -4.74 37.30
CA ASP A 15 -17.17 -3.41 37.56
C ASP A 15 -16.70 -2.32 36.58
N LEU A 16 -15.55 -2.50 35.93
CA LEU A 16 -14.99 -1.52 35.01
C LEU A 16 -15.64 -1.60 33.60
N ASP A 17 -16.01 -0.45 33.03
CA ASP A 17 -16.46 -0.34 31.64
C ASP A 17 -15.35 -0.74 30.65
N TYR A 18 -15.72 -1.30 29.50
CA TYR A 18 -14.75 -1.78 28.51
C TYR A 18 -13.83 -0.66 28.01
N ALA A 19 -14.33 0.57 27.85
CA ALA A 19 -13.51 1.68 27.39
C ALA A 19 -12.41 2.04 28.41
N VAL A 20 -12.68 1.93 29.71
CA VAL A 20 -11.68 2.18 30.76
C VAL A 20 -10.67 1.03 30.78
N LYS A 21 -11.16 -0.21 30.76
CA LYS A 21 -10.31 -1.41 30.73
C LYS A 21 -9.31 -1.40 29.59
N VAL A 22 -9.77 -1.06 28.38
CA VAL A 22 -8.93 -1.12 27.19
C VAL A 22 -7.83 -0.07 27.23
N ARG A 23 -8.12 1.13 27.77
CA ARG A 23 -7.12 2.20 27.93
C ARG A 23 -6.01 1.79 28.90
N GLU A 24 -6.39 1.26 30.07
CA GLU A 24 -5.43 0.77 31.05
C GLU A 24 -4.63 -0.43 30.52
N ALA A 25 -5.30 -1.35 29.83
CA ALA A 25 -4.67 -2.52 29.22
C ALA A 25 -3.65 -2.11 28.14
N LEU A 26 -3.94 -1.12 27.31
CA LEU A 26 -3.01 -0.61 26.29
C LEU A 26 -1.73 -0.06 26.93
N ILE A 27 -1.84 0.68 28.03
CA ILE A 27 -0.68 1.22 28.77
C ILE A 27 0.19 0.09 29.32
N HIS A 28 -0.42 -0.90 29.97
CA HIS A 28 0.32 -2.02 30.55
C HIS A 28 0.91 -2.95 29.47
N ALA A 29 0.21 -3.16 28.36
CA ALA A 29 0.73 -3.92 27.24
C ALA A 29 1.93 -3.21 26.59
N ASP A 30 1.85 -1.90 26.38
CA ASP A 30 2.97 -1.11 25.83
C ASP A 30 4.20 -1.16 26.74
N ASP A 31 4.02 -0.92 28.05
CA ASP A 31 5.12 -0.98 29.02
C ASP A 31 5.78 -2.37 29.07
N ALA A 32 4.99 -3.44 29.03
CA ALA A 32 5.50 -4.80 28.96
C ALA A 32 6.32 -5.05 27.69
N LEU A 33 5.82 -4.62 26.52
CA LEU A 33 6.51 -4.78 25.24
C LEU A 33 7.82 -3.97 25.19
N ARG A 34 7.83 -2.73 25.71
CA ARG A 34 9.04 -1.90 25.82
C ARG A 34 10.10 -2.56 26.71
N LYS A 35 9.68 -3.25 27.76
CA LYS A 35 10.54 -4.06 28.64
C LYS A 35 10.93 -5.43 28.06
N LYS A 36 10.58 -5.69 26.78
CA LYS A 36 10.81 -6.96 26.07
C LYS A 36 10.08 -8.16 26.69
N ASP A 37 9.06 -7.91 27.51
CA ASP A 37 8.20 -8.93 28.08
C ASP A 37 7.05 -9.29 27.11
N ILE A 38 7.44 -9.86 25.96
CA ILE A 38 6.55 -10.10 24.83
C ILE A 38 5.39 -11.01 25.21
N VAL A 39 5.65 -12.03 26.02
CA VAL A 39 4.64 -13.01 26.46
C VAL A 39 3.55 -12.32 27.27
N PHE A 40 3.93 -11.48 28.23
CA PHE A 40 2.96 -10.79 29.07
C PHE A 40 2.17 -9.72 28.29
N GLY A 41 2.84 -8.94 27.43
CA GLY A 41 2.16 -7.99 26.55
C GLY A 41 1.10 -8.67 25.67
N ARG A 42 1.45 -9.80 25.03
CA ARG A 42 0.52 -10.59 24.22
C ARG A 42 -0.61 -11.22 25.03
N GLN A 43 -0.35 -11.57 26.29
CA GLN A 43 -1.39 -12.06 27.19
C GLN A 43 -2.42 -10.97 27.48
N ILE A 44 -2.00 -9.74 27.78
CA ILE A 44 -2.92 -8.61 27.99
C ILE A 44 -3.74 -8.34 26.72
N ILE A 45 -3.10 -8.29 25.55
CA ILE A 45 -3.76 -8.06 24.26
C ILE A 45 -4.82 -9.15 24.00
N SER A 46 -4.47 -10.42 24.17
CA SER A 46 -5.39 -11.52 23.86
C SER A 46 -6.52 -11.66 24.89
N GLU A 47 -6.24 -11.58 26.20
CA GLU A 47 -7.23 -11.84 27.24
C GLU A 47 -8.12 -10.63 27.57
N ILE A 48 -7.55 -9.42 27.53
CA ILE A 48 -8.22 -8.20 28.02
C ILE A 48 -8.74 -7.37 26.85
N ILE A 49 -7.87 -7.06 25.88
CA ILE A 49 -8.24 -6.19 24.76
C ILE A 49 -9.19 -6.91 23.80
N PHE A 50 -8.79 -8.07 23.28
CA PHE A 50 -9.59 -8.81 22.29
C PHE A 50 -10.49 -9.89 22.89
N MET A 51 -10.25 -10.28 24.15
CA MET A 51 -11.01 -11.32 24.84
C MET A 51 -11.02 -12.66 24.07
N ASP A 52 -9.93 -12.99 23.37
CA ASP A 52 -9.81 -14.14 22.47
C ASP A 52 -10.07 -15.50 23.14
N ASN A 53 -9.82 -15.60 24.45
CA ASN A 53 -10.02 -16.83 25.24
C ASN A 53 -11.48 -17.00 25.71
N LYS A 54 -12.33 -16.00 25.50
CA LYS A 54 -13.77 -16.07 25.78
C LYS A 54 -14.49 -16.47 24.50
N THR A 55 -15.52 -17.30 24.61
CA THR A 55 -16.38 -17.69 23.46
C THR A 55 -17.07 -16.49 22.78
N SER A 56 -17.02 -15.31 23.39
CA SER A 56 -17.52 -14.05 22.88
C SER A 56 -16.47 -13.26 22.11
N ARG A 57 -16.72 -13.03 20.81
CA ARG A 57 -16.04 -11.97 20.05
C ARG A 57 -16.46 -10.59 20.58
N LEU A 58 -15.62 -9.58 20.38
CA LEU A 58 -16.01 -8.19 20.66
C LEU A 58 -17.30 -7.84 19.91
N ASN A 59 -18.22 -7.16 20.59
CA ASN A 59 -19.39 -6.59 19.92
C ASN A 59 -19.03 -5.28 19.22
N ARG A 60 -19.94 -4.76 18.37
CA ARG A 60 -19.68 -3.55 17.57
C ARG A 60 -19.34 -2.32 18.41
N THR A 61 -19.95 -2.17 19.58
CA THR A 61 -19.68 -1.04 20.50
C THR A 61 -18.27 -1.14 21.06
N GLN A 62 -17.87 -2.34 21.50
CA GLN A 62 -16.53 -2.59 22.02
C GLN A 62 -15.45 -2.40 20.95
N GLU A 63 -15.69 -2.87 19.72
CA GLU A 63 -14.79 -2.61 18.59
C GLU A 63 -14.58 -1.11 18.37
N LEU A 64 -15.66 -0.31 18.42
CA LEU A 64 -15.58 1.14 18.27
C LEU A 64 -14.84 1.78 19.45
N GLN A 65 -15.11 1.36 20.70
CA GLN A 65 -14.42 1.85 21.89
C GLN A 65 -12.91 1.57 21.82
N LEU A 66 -12.51 0.39 21.35
CA LEU A 66 -11.11 0.04 21.10
C LEU A 66 -10.49 0.96 20.05
N ILE A 67 -11.15 1.17 18.91
CA ILE A 67 -10.66 2.06 17.85
C ILE A 67 -10.50 3.49 18.37
N VAL A 68 -11.49 4.00 19.11
CA VAL A 68 -11.42 5.35 19.70
C VAL A 68 -10.26 5.45 20.69
N ALA A 69 -10.06 4.46 21.57
CA ALA A 69 -8.95 4.45 22.50
C ALA A 69 -7.59 4.46 21.78
N LEU A 70 -7.44 3.63 20.73
CA LEU A 70 -6.24 3.63 19.91
C LEU A 70 -5.99 4.99 19.25
N LEU A 71 -7.02 5.63 18.69
CA LEU A 71 -6.86 6.91 17.98
C LEU A 71 -6.65 8.11 18.92
N THR A 72 -7.36 8.15 20.04
CA THR A 72 -7.41 9.32 20.93
C THR A 72 -6.41 9.28 22.07
N ASP A 73 -5.92 8.10 22.43
CA ASP A 73 -4.96 7.95 23.54
C ASP A 73 -3.60 7.46 23.03
N PHE A 74 -3.60 6.53 22.06
CA PHE A 74 -2.40 5.81 21.68
C PHE A 74 -1.72 6.32 20.41
N PHE A 75 -2.45 6.80 19.42
CA PHE A 75 -1.91 7.40 18.19
C PHE A 75 -2.24 8.89 18.11
N THR A 76 -1.96 9.61 19.19
CA THR A 76 -2.09 11.08 19.25
C THR A 76 -0.86 11.80 18.71
N ARG A 77 0.29 11.14 18.71
CA ARG A 77 1.58 11.65 18.25
C ARG A 77 2.34 10.53 17.55
N ASP A 78 3.24 10.92 16.66
CA ASP A 78 4.14 9.97 16.02
C ASP A 78 5.15 9.48 17.06
N ASP A 79 5.02 8.22 17.47
CA ASP A 79 5.88 7.59 18.48
C ASP A 79 6.28 6.19 17.95
N PRO A 80 7.50 6.05 17.39
CA PRO A 80 7.97 4.78 16.84
C PRO A 80 7.97 3.65 17.87
N THR A 81 8.04 3.96 19.16
CA THR A 81 8.02 2.94 20.22
C THR A 81 6.65 2.26 20.34
N ARG A 82 5.59 2.91 19.88
CA ARG A 82 4.21 2.41 19.86
C ARG A 82 3.91 1.48 18.68
N LEU A 83 4.78 1.44 17.67
CA LEU A 83 4.69 0.48 16.57
C LEU A 83 4.73 -0.95 17.11
N GLY A 84 5.62 -1.24 18.06
CA GLY A 84 5.70 -2.56 18.69
C GLY A 84 4.35 -3.03 19.24
N LEU A 85 3.58 -2.16 19.89
CA LEU A 85 2.23 -2.50 20.33
C LEU A 85 1.29 -2.72 19.13
N PHE A 86 1.31 -1.84 18.13
CA PHE A 86 0.48 -1.97 16.93
C PHE A 86 0.65 -3.33 16.24
N PHE A 87 1.90 -3.74 16.00
CA PHE A 87 2.23 -5.03 15.40
C PHE A 87 1.71 -6.21 16.24
N ASN A 88 1.75 -6.13 17.58
CA ASN A 88 1.23 -7.20 18.45
C ASN A 88 -0.31 -7.19 18.56
N ILE A 89 -0.94 -6.01 18.44
CA ILE A 89 -2.41 -5.88 18.38
C ILE A 89 -2.94 -6.53 17.10
N PHE A 90 -2.31 -6.25 15.96
CA PHE A 90 -2.78 -6.72 14.66
C PHE A 90 -2.04 -7.95 14.12
N GLU A 91 -1.20 -8.61 14.95
CA GLU A 91 -0.34 -9.75 14.58
C GLU A 91 -1.02 -10.79 13.68
N VAL A 92 -0.26 -11.24 12.68
CA VAL A 92 -0.63 -12.16 11.60
C VAL A 92 -1.21 -13.47 12.19
N GLY A 93 -2.43 -13.83 11.78
CA GLY A 93 -3.00 -15.16 12.05
C GLY A 93 -4.37 -15.20 12.71
N LYS A 94 -4.91 -14.07 13.19
CA LYS A 94 -6.29 -14.01 13.72
C LYS A 94 -7.22 -13.25 12.78
N ASN A 95 -7.99 -13.99 11.96
CA ASN A 95 -9.00 -13.45 11.05
C ASN A 95 -9.99 -12.46 11.70
N SER A 96 -10.22 -12.56 13.01
CA SER A 96 -11.10 -11.66 13.76
C SER A 96 -10.60 -10.21 13.84
N ARG A 97 -9.29 -9.99 13.83
CA ARG A 97 -8.70 -8.65 14.01
C ARG A 97 -8.60 -7.85 12.71
N LYS A 98 -8.65 -8.54 11.57
CA LYS A 98 -8.63 -7.96 10.22
C LYS A 98 -9.70 -6.87 10.02
N PHE A 99 -10.94 -7.15 10.41
CA PHE A 99 -12.04 -6.19 10.24
C PHE A 99 -11.91 -4.97 11.14
N ILE A 100 -11.33 -5.15 12.33
CA ILE A 100 -11.05 -4.05 13.26
C ILE A 100 -9.95 -3.16 12.67
N LEU A 101 -8.89 -3.75 12.08
CA LEU A 101 -7.87 -2.99 11.36
C LEU A 101 -8.46 -2.19 10.21
N ILE A 102 -9.33 -2.79 9.38
CA ILE A 102 -9.96 -2.07 8.27
C ILE A 102 -10.79 -0.88 8.77
N LYS A 103 -11.60 -1.07 9.82
CA LYS A 103 -12.37 0.03 10.43
C LYS A 103 -11.46 1.10 11.01
N PHE A 104 -10.38 0.70 11.68
CA PHE A 104 -9.36 1.60 12.20
C PHE A 104 -8.77 2.47 11.08
N ILE A 105 -8.42 1.88 9.92
CA ILE A 105 -7.90 2.60 8.76
C ILE A 105 -8.93 3.60 8.23
N ILE A 106 -10.17 3.16 7.98
CA ILE A 106 -11.23 4.03 7.44
C ILE A 106 -11.49 5.22 8.37
N ILE A 107 -11.60 4.98 9.67
CA ILE A 107 -11.80 6.04 10.66
C ILE A 107 -10.57 6.95 10.74
N SER A 108 -9.35 6.41 10.65
CA SER A 108 -8.12 7.21 10.63
C SER A 108 -8.05 8.15 9.43
N ILE A 109 -8.46 7.69 8.24
CA ILE A 109 -8.58 8.52 7.02
C ILE A 109 -9.66 9.58 7.23
N ALA A 110 -10.83 9.19 7.75
CA ALA A 110 -11.95 10.09 7.97
C ALA A 110 -11.62 11.21 8.97
N LEU A 111 -10.83 10.90 10.00
CA LEU A 111 -10.38 11.86 11.01
C LEU A 111 -9.05 12.56 10.65
N GLN A 112 -8.43 12.21 9.52
CA GLN A 112 -7.12 12.71 9.12
C GLN A 112 -6.05 12.52 10.23
N ASN A 113 -6.04 11.35 10.88
CA ASN A 113 -5.07 11.03 11.92
C ASN A 113 -3.76 10.51 11.30
N GLY A 114 -2.81 11.43 11.06
CA GLY A 114 -1.49 11.12 10.49
C GLY A 114 -0.68 10.07 11.26
N PRO A 115 -0.50 10.19 12.60
CA PRO A 115 0.23 9.20 13.39
C PRO A 115 -0.33 7.78 13.29
N ALA A 116 -1.66 7.63 13.35
CA ALA A 116 -2.32 6.33 13.18
C ALA A 116 -2.08 5.75 11.79
N LEU A 117 -2.18 6.58 10.76
CA LEU A 117 -1.93 6.17 9.37
C LEU A 117 -0.46 5.80 9.16
N ASN A 118 0.51 6.53 9.72
CA ASN A 118 1.92 6.16 9.65
C ASN A 118 2.18 4.78 10.26
N ALA A 119 1.58 4.50 11.43
CA ALA A 119 1.70 3.18 12.05
C ALA A 119 1.12 2.06 11.19
N VAL A 120 -0.04 2.28 10.57
CA VAL A 120 -0.61 1.36 9.58
C VAL A 120 0.31 1.21 8.38
N GLY A 121 0.87 2.31 7.86
CA GLY A 121 1.75 2.33 6.70
C GLY A 121 2.97 1.45 6.93
N THR A 122 3.67 1.66 8.04
CA THR A 122 4.81 0.83 8.47
C THR A 122 4.40 -0.64 8.63
N TYR A 123 3.29 -0.90 9.34
CA TYR A 123 2.78 -2.25 9.51
C TYR A 123 2.56 -2.97 8.18
N LEU A 124 1.88 -2.32 7.22
CA LEU A 124 1.59 -2.91 5.91
C LEU A 124 2.83 -3.09 5.02
N LEU A 125 3.90 -2.30 5.22
CA LEU A 125 5.15 -2.42 4.44
C LEU A 125 6.08 -3.51 5.00
N ASP A 126 6.11 -3.68 6.32
CA ASP A 126 6.96 -4.67 7.01
C ASP A 126 6.33 -6.07 7.04
N SER A 127 5.02 -6.14 6.87
CA SER A 127 4.31 -7.42 6.84
C SER A 127 4.56 -8.19 5.54
N SER A 128 4.68 -9.53 5.66
CA SER A 128 4.84 -10.41 4.50
C SER A 128 3.63 -10.32 3.54
N LEU A 129 3.87 -10.62 2.25
CA LEU A 129 2.89 -10.61 1.16
C LEU A 129 1.56 -11.38 1.46
N GLN A 130 1.47 -12.21 2.50
CA GLN A 130 0.22 -12.87 2.90
C GLN A 130 -0.83 -11.89 3.47
N GLU A 131 -0.42 -10.76 4.03
CA GLU A 131 -1.32 -9.69 4.47
C GLU A 131 -1.92 -8.88 3.31
N ILE A 132 -1.41 -9.06 2.09
CA ILE A 132 -2.01 -8.50 0.87
C ILE A 132 -3.39 -9.13 0.61
N ARG A 133 -3.77 -10.24 1.25
CA ARG A 133 -5.19 -10.68 1.27
C ARG A 133 -6.10 -9.76 2.09
N ILE A 134 -5.55 -8.93 2.99
CA ILE A 134 -6.26 -7.80 3.59
C ILE A 134 -6.45 -6.69 2.55
N ALA A 135 -5.52 -6.54 1.61
CA ALA A 135 -5.58 -5.56 0.51
C ALA A 135 -6.85 -5.70 -0.34
N ALA A 136 -7.31 -6.92 -0.66
CA ALA A 136 -8.52 -7.10 -1.48
C ALA A 136 -9.81 -6.63 -0.76
N ASP A 137 -9.96 -6.94 0.53
CA ASP A 137 -11.13 -6.53 1.32
C ASP A 137 -11.07 -5.04 1.67
N LEU A 138 -9.88 -4.53 2.01
CA LEU A 138 -9.64 -3.11 2.23
C LEU A 138 -9.88 -2.29 0.96
N ASN A 139 -9.40 -2.76 -0.20
CA ASN A 139 -9.60 -2.08 -1.47
C ASN A 139 -11.09 -2.03 -1.84
N ARG A 140 -11.82 -3.15 -1.72
CA ARG A 140 -13.28 -3.16 -1.94
C ARG A 140 -14.01 -2.16 -1.05
N LEU A 141 -13.66 -2.11 0.24
CA LEU A 141 -14.29 -1.21 1.19
C LEU A 141 -13.91 0.24 0.94
N LEU A 142 -12.65 0.55 0.63
CA LEU A 142 -12.21 1.89 0.28
C LEU A 142 -12.85 2.38 -1.03
N ILE A 143 -12.91 1.54 -2.06
CA ILE A 143 -13.59 1.88 -3.33
C ILE A 143 -15.08 2.12 -3.08
N ASN A 144 -15.73 1.27 -2.29
CA ASN A 144 -17.14 1.48 -1.93
C ASN A 144 -17.31 2.81 -1.19
N GLU A 145 -16.47 3.11 -0.20
CA GLU A 145 -16.51 4.39 0.52
C GLU A 145 -16.26 5.60 -0.40
N ILE A 146 -15.29 5.51 -1.31
CA ILE A 146 -15.00 6.55 -2.31
C ILE A 146 -16.20 6.76 -3.26
N THR A 147 -16.81 5.68 -3.71
CA THR A 147 -17.87 5.70 -4.72
C THR A 147 -19.22 6.11 -4.12
N TYR A 148 -19.46 5.78 -2.85
CA TYR A 148 -20.76 5.98 -2.19
C TYR A 148 -20.82 7.25 -1.32
N TYR A 149 -19.71 7.67 -0.68
CA TYR A 149 -19.72 8.74 0.32
C TYR A 149 -19.01 10.03 -0.13
N SER A 150 -19.63 10.80 -1.02
CA SER A 150 -19.43 12.25 -1.23
C SER A 150 -18.03 12.78 -1.62
N ASN A 151 -18.00 13.97 -2.25
CA ASN A 151 -16.76 14.70 -2.62
C ASN A 151 -15.78 14.90 -1.44
N ASN A 152 -16.28 14.91 -0.19
CA ASN A 152 -15.47 15.11 1.00
C ASN A 152 -14.54 13.93 1.31
N SER A 153 -14.99 12.69 1.08
CA SER A 153 -14.15 11.50 1.32
C SER A 153 -13.02 11.40 0.31
N LEU A 154 -13.29 11.76 -0.96
CA LEU A 154 -12.26 11.82 -1.99
C LEU A 154 -11.22 12.90 -1.67
N ALA A 155 -11.64 14.08 -1.19
CA ALA A 155 -10.70 15.14 -0.77
C ALA A 155 -9.77 14.67 0.36
N LYS A 156 -10.31 13.95 1.35
CA LYS A 156 -9.53 13.35 2.46
C LYS A 156 -8.55 12.27 2.01
N LEU A 157 -8.85 11.57 0.93
CA LEU A 157 -7.91 10.61 0.34
C LEU A 157 -6.82 11.32 -0.44
N LYS A 158 -7.17 12.35 -1.22
CA LYS A 158 -6.22 13.17 -1.98
C LYS A 158 -5.17 13.85 -1.10
N SER A 159 -5.48 14.17 0.16
CA SER A 159 -4.54 14.74 1.13
C SER A 159 -3.59 13.72 1.78
N LEU A 160 -3.80 12.41 1.60
CA LEU A 160 -2.97 11.37 2.22
C LEU A 160 -1.45 11.49 1.95
N PRO A 161 -0.98 11.85 0.74
CA PRO A 161 0.46 11.98 0.49
C PRO A 161 1.13 12.99 1.42
N THR A 162 0.42 14.06 1.78
CA THR A 162 0.92 15.09 2.70
C THR A 162 0.74 14.67 4.16
N LEU A 163 -0.36 13.98 4.48
CA LEU A 163 -0.70 13.59 5.85
C LEU A 163 0.13 12.39 6.35
N SER A 164 0.27 11.36 5.52
CA SER A 164 0.96 10.11 5.82
C SER A 164 1.54 9.50 4.53
N PRO A 165 2.77 9.88 4.15
CA PRO A 165 3.43 9.32 2.97
C PRO A 165 3.55 7.80 3.06
N LEU A 166 3.93 7.27 4.22
CA LEU A 166 4.09 5.83 4.44
C LEU A 166 2.80 5.06 4.17
N PHE A 167 1.66 5.53 4.69
CA PHE A 167 0.38 4.90 4.42
C PHE A 167 -0.03 5.00 2.95
N THR A 168 0.21 6.15 2.33
CA THR A 168 -0.07 6.37 0.90
C THR A 168 0.65 5.32 0.05
N ASN A 169 1.89 5.00 0.40
CA ASN A 169 2.70 3.98 -0.28
C ASN A 169 2.09 2.59 -0.13
N SER A 170 1.71 2.21 1.10
CA SER A 170 1.06 0.94 1.38
C SER A 170 -0.28 0.83 0.66
N LEU A 171 -1.02 1.94 0.54
CA LEU A 171 -2.27 1.99 -0.21
C LEU A 171 -2.04 1.80 -1.71
N CYS A 172 -1.00 2.41 -2.28
CA CYS A 172 -0.61 2.15 -3.66
C CYS A 172 -0.21 0.68 -3.88
N LEU A 173 0.44 0.04 -2.92
CA LEU A 173 0.77 -1.39 -2.99
C LEU A 173 -0.50 -2.24 -2.99
N ILE A 174 -1.47 -1.90 -2.13
CA ILE A 174 -2.79 -2.54 -2.10
C ILE A 174 -3.49 -2.45 -3.46
N PHE A 175 -3.45 -1.27 -4.10
CA PHE A 175 -4.01 -1.09 -5.44
C PHE A 175 -3.24 -1.91 -6.48
N ALA A 176 -1.91 -1.82 -6.49
CA ALA A 176 -1.05 -2.55 -7.41
C ALA A 176 -1.31 -4.07 -7.38
N GLU A 177 -1.40 -4.63 -6.18
CA GLU A 177 -1.70 -6.06 -5.99
C GLU A 177 -3.12 -6.43 -6.40
N THR A 178 -4.11 -5.58 -6.09
CA THR A 178 -5.49 -5.88 -6.46
C THR A 178 -5.70 -5.87 -7.98
N TYR A 179 -5.00 -4.97 -8.69
CA TYR A 179 -5.09 -4.84 -10.14
C TYR A 179 -3.82 -5.34 -10.85
N LYS A 180 -3.10 -6.31 -10.27
CA LYS A 180 -1.86 -6.82 -10.88
C LYS A 180 -2.08 -7.49 -12.23
N ASP A 181 -3.25 -8.12 -12.41
CA ASP A 181 -3.62 -8.87 -13.60
C ASP A 181 -4.66 -8.13 -14.47
N THR A 182 -5.29 -7.08 -13.95
CA THR A 182 -6.34 -6.29 -14.63
C THR A 182 -5.95 -4.82 -14.72
N LEU A 183 -6.78 -3.97 -15.33
CA LEU A 183 -6.62 -2.51 -15.28
C LEU A 183 -7.40 -1.94 -14.08
N PRO A 184 -6.88 -0.90 -13.42
CA PRO A 184 -7.60 -0.22 -12.35
C PRO A 184 -8.75 0.64 -12.92
N THR A 185 -9.66 1.05 -12.05
CA THR A 185 -10.74 1.98 -12.42
C THR A 185 -10.20 3.40 -12.66
N GLN A 186 -10.96 4.24 -13.38
CA GLN A 186 -10.59 5.63 -13.65
C GLN A 186 -10.21 6.40 -12.38
N ILE A 187 -11.02 6.24 -11.32
CA ILE A 187 -10.86 6.89 -10.01
C ILE A 187 -9.49 6.57 -9.40
N ILE A 188 -9.05 5.32 -9.48
CA ILE A 188 -7.75 4.89 -8.93
C ILE A 188 -6.60 5.49 -9.75
N GLY A 189 -6.73 5.51 -11.08
CA GLY A 189 -5.75 6.17 -11.94
C GLY A 189 -5.61 7.66 -11.63
N GLU A 190 -6.72 8.37 -11.41
CA GLU A 190 -6.71 9.78 -11.02
C GLU A 190 -6.10 10.00 -9.63
N LEU A 191 -6.49 9.18 -8.66
CA LEU A 191 -6.01 9.28 -7.28
C LEU A 191 -4.49 9.08 -7.22
N ILE A 192 -3.96 8.05 -7.90
CA ILE A 192 -2.52 7.79 -7.95
C ILE A 192 -1.78 8.92 -8.68
N THR A 193 -2.35 9.46 -9.76
CA THR A 193 -1.77 10.62 -10.47
C THR A 193 -1.64 11.82 -9.53
N GLU A 194 -2.66 12.09 -8.72
CA GLU A 194 -2.65 13.16 -7.74
C GLU A 194 -1.66 12.89 -6.61
N PHE A 195 -1.56 11.64 -6.15
CA PHE A 195 -0.55 11.23 -5.18
C PHE A 195 0.86 11.51 -5.67
N MET A 196 1.17 11.15 -6.93
CA MET A 196 2.46 11.45 -7.56
C MET A 196 2.73 12.94 -7.73
N THR A 197 1.69 13.76 -7.77
CA THR A 197 1.82 15.21 -7.89
C THR A 197 2.18 15.85 -6.56
N LEU A 198 1.56 15.39 -5.47
CA LEU A 198 1.79 15.92 -4.12
C LEU A 198 3.03 15.35 -3.46
N SER A 199 3.34 14.09 -3.74
CA SER A 199 4.55 13.41 -3.28
C SER A 199 5.02 12.45 -4.37
N PRO A 200 5.92 12.90 -5.27
CA PRO A 200 6.51 12.00 -6.26
C PRO A 200 7.02 10.75 -5.55
N PHE A 201 6.60 9.56 -6.01
CA PHE A 201 6.96 8.27 -5.40
C PHE A 201 8.47 8.00 -5.33
N ILE A 202 9.28 8.92 -5.82
CA ILE A 202 10.71 9.10 -5.55
C ILE A 202 11.02 8.84 -4.07
N TYR A 203 10.18 9.25 -3.10
CA TYR A 203 10.45 8.93 -1.69
C TYR A 203 10.26 7.44 -1.31
N ILE A 204 9.43 6.67 -2.02
CA ILE A 204 9.24 5.21 -1.79
C ILE A 204 10.40 4.42 -2.39
N PHE A 205 10.80 4.78 -3.61
CA PHE A 205 11.93 4.14 -4.31
C PHE A 205 13.25 4.28 -3.55
N ASN A 206 13.27 5.16 -2.55
CA ASN A 206 14.45 5.58 -1.84
C ASN A 206 14.62 4.92 -0.47
N ILE A 207 13.67 4.08 -0.02
CA ILE A 207 13.82 3.37 1.26
C ILE A 207 14.58 2.05 1.00
N PRO A 208 15.82 1.89 1.50
CA PRO A 208 16.66 0.74 1.18
C PRO A 208 16.05 -0.62 1.58
N SER A 209 15.19 -0.65 2.61
CA SER A 209 14.49 -1.86 3.06
C SER A 209 13.30 -2.26 2.18
N HIS A 210 12.84 -1.41 1.27
CA HIS A 210 11.63 -1.65 0.46
C HIS A 210 11.83 -1.43 -1.04
N VAL A 211 13.08 -1.54 -1.52
CA VAL A 211 13.43 -1.37 -2.95
C VAL A 211 12.59 -2.30 -3.84
N GLU A 212 12.35 -3.54 -3.40
CA GLU A 212 11.53 -4.50 -4.15
C GLU A 212 10.06 -4.06 -4.29
N VAL A 213 9.49 -3.45 -3.24
CA VAL A 213 8.12 -2.90 -3.25
C VAL A 213 8.04 -1.75 -4.24
N GLY A 214 9.01 -0.83 -4.21
CA GLY A 214 9.09 0.27 -5.16
C GLY A 214 9.17 -0.22 -6.62
N ALA A 215 10.03 -1.20 -6.89
CA ALA A 215 10.16 -1.76 -8.23
C ALA A 215 8.89 -2.50 -8.70
N PHE A 216 8.19 -3.17 -7.79
CA PHE A 216 6.90 -3.80 -8.08
C PHE A 216 5.81 -2.77 -8.42
N LEU A 217 5.72 -1.67 -7.66
CA LEU A 217 4.80 -0.57 -7.93
C LEU A 217 5.04 0.03 -9.32
N LEU A 218 6.30 0.37 -9.65
CA LEU A 218 6.64 0.91 -10.97
C LEU A 218 6.30 -0.06 -12.10
N GLY A 219 6.70 -1.33 -11.96
CA GLY A 219 6.38 -2.36 -12.95
C GLY A 219 4.88 -2.49 -13.19
N THR A 220 4.08 -2.44 -12.12
CA THR A 220 2.62 -2.52 -12.19
C THR A 220 2.01 -1.28 -12.83
N PHE A 221 2.49 -0.08 -12.47
CA PHE A 221 2.01 1.16 -13.07
C PHE A 221 2.37 1.25 -14.56
N PHE A 222 3.57 0.85 -14.95
CA PHE A 222 3.96 0.77 -16.36
C PHE A 222 3.04 -0.17 -17.12
N ARG A 223 2.74 -1.34 -16.53
CA ARG A 223 1.79 -2.28 -17.12
C ARG A 223 0.43 -1.64 -17.32
N TRP A 224 -0.11 -0.95 -16.31
CA TRP A 224 -1.41 -0.28 -16.44
C TRP A 224 -1.43 0.78 -17.53
N THR A 225 -0.43 1.65 -17.57
CA THR A 225 -0.42 2.79 -18.50
C THR A 225 -0.14 2.38 -19.94
N VAL A 226 0.68 1.36 -20.16
CA VAL A 226 0.98 0.81 -21.49
C VAL A 226 -0.19 0.02 -22.04
N LEU A 227 -0.77 -0.87 -21.22
CA LEU A 227 -1.80 -1.78 -21.70
C LEU A 227 -3.19 -1.16 -21.72
N SER A 228 -3.41 0.02 -21.12
CA SER A 228 -4.69 0.72 -21.17
C SER A 228 -5.18 0.86 -22.62
N GLU A 229 -4.29 1.24 -23.54
CA GLU A 229 -4.60 1.46 -24.96
C GLU A 229 -5.17 0.21 -25.66
N LEU A 230 -4.88 -0.98 -25.15
CA LEU A 230 -5.31 -2.24 -25.75
C LEU A 230 -6.78 -2.56 -25.46
N TYR A 231 -7.27 -2.17 -24.28
CA TYR A 231 -8.58 -2.56 -23.80
C TYR A 231 -9.57 -1.40 -23.93
N GLU A 232 -9.34 -0.31 -23.21
CA GLU A 232 -10.24 0.83 -23.11
C GLU A 232 -9.46 2.14 -23.03
N GLU A 233 -9.97 3.18 -23.69
CA GLU A 233 -9.43 4.52 -23.50
C GLU A 233 -9.62 4.95 -22.04
N ALA A 234 -8.52 5.04 -21.30
CA ALA A 234 -8.49 5.44 -19.91
C ALA A 234 -7.72 6.75 -19.76
N PRO A 235 -8.39 7.93 -19.89
CA PRO A 235 -7.71 9.23 -19.79
C PRO A 235 -6.93 9.40 -18.48
N SER A 236 -7.42 8.84 -17.37
CA SER A 236 -6.70 8.87 -16.11
C SER A 236 -5.35 8.12 -16.15
N LEU A 237 -5.28 7.00 -16.87
CA LEU A 237 -4.03 6.24 -17.04
C LEU A 237 -3.07 6.91 -18.02
N SER A 238 -3.58 7.66 -19.01
CA SER A 238 -2.73 8.52 -19.84
C SER A 238 -2.13 9.70 -19.06
N LYS A 239 -2.88 10.29 -18.13
CA LYS A 239 -2.33 11.31 -17.20
C LYS A 239 -1.29 10.70 -16.26
N LEU A 240 -1.58 9.51 -15.72
CA LEU A 240 -0.64 8.78 -14.89
C LEU A 240 0.67 8.47 -15.64
N HIS A 241 0.56 8.04 -16.91
CA HIS A 241 1.71 7.79 -17.78
C HIS A 241 2.64 9.01 -17.87
N LEU A 242 2.08 10.17 -18.22
CA LEU A 242 2.85 11.41 -18.33
C LEU A 242 3.48 11.78 -16.99
N LYS A 243 2.74 11.60 -15.87
CA LYS A 243 3.28 11.92 -14.55
C LYS A 243 4.42 10.99 -14.15
N ILE A 244 4.37 9.71 -14.52
CA ILE A 244 5.47 8.75 -14.32
C ILE A 244 6.71 9.20 -15.11
N LEU A 245 6.55 9.57 -16.38
CA LEU A 245 7.66 10.05 -17.22
C LEU A 245 8.29 11.31 -16.64
N GLU A 246 7.48 12.28 -16.21
CA GLU A 246 7.94 13.51 -15.56
C GLU A 246 8.74 13.20 -14.29
N CYS A 247 8.19 12.35 -13.40
CA CYS A 247 8.85 11.95 -12.17
C CYS A 247 10.19 11.27 -12.44
N LEU A 248 10.25 10.28 -13.33
CA LEU A 248 11.49 9.55 -13.64
C LEU A 248 12.54 10.44 -14.33
N SER A 249 12.11 11.38 -15.17
CA SER A 249 13.02 12.34 -15.83
C SER A 249 13.68 13.31 -14.84
N SER A 250 13.02 13.57 -13.71
CA SER A 250 13.52 14.48 -12.68
C SER A 250 14.52 13.83 -11.70
N VAL A 251 14.69 12.50 -11.74
CA VAL A 251 15.56 11.79 -10.80
C VAL A 251 17.03 11.92 -11.19
N ASP A 252 17.88 12.27 -10.22
CA ASP A 252 19.33 12.17 -10.39
C ASP A 252 19.77 10.70 -10.50
N ILE A 253 20.31 10.33 -11.66
CA ILE A 253 20.79 8.99 -11.99
C ILE A 253 21.93 8.54 -11.06
N LYS A 254 22.67 9.48 -10.47
CA LYS A 254 23.76 9.21 -9.53
C LYS A 254 23.29 9.03 -8.09
N SER A 255 22.00 9.29 -7.81
CA SER A 255 21.44 9.11 -6.49
C SER A 255 21.59 7.65 -6.04
N PRO A 256 22.09 7.38 -4.82
CA PRO A 256 22.08 6.03 -4.24
C PRO A 256 20.65 5.52 -4.03
N SER A 257 19.71 6.45 -3.98
CA SER A 257 18.28 6.24 -3.87
C SER A 257 17.66 6.59 -5.22
N LYS A 258 17.96 5.78 -6.23
CA LYS A 258 17.35 5.89 -7.56
C LYS A 258 16.33 4.76 -7.73
N PRO A 259 15.27 4.97 -8.51
CA PRO A 259 14.30 3.91 -8.77
C PRO A 259 14.97 2.74 -9.48
N ILE A 260 14.43 1.56 -9.18
CA ILE A 260 14.80 0.31 -9.85
C ILE A 260 13.62 -0.18 -10.65
N VAL A 261 13.88 -0.50 -11.93
CA VAL A 261 12.91 -1.12 -12.84
C VAL A 261 13.42 -2.50 -13.21
N TYR A 262 12.82 -3.55 -12.64
CA TYR A 262 13.23 -4.91 -12.98
C TYR A 262 12.78 -5.30 -14.39
N THR A 263 13.70 -5.86 -15.18
CA THR A 263 13.41 -6.31 -16.56
C THR A 263 12.24 -7.29 -16.61
N LYS A 264 12.09 -8.16 -15.60
CA LYS A 264 10.98 -9.13 -15.50
C LYS A 264 9.59 -8.50 -15.59
N PHE A 265 9.40 -7.27 -15.10
CA PHE A 265 8.09 -6.61 -15.18
C PHE A 265 7.82 -6.11 -16.60
N LEU A 266 8.86 -5.64 -17.29
CA LEU A 266 8.77 -5.20 -18.69
C LEU A 266 8.54 -6.38 -19.64
N GLU A 267 9.14 -7.53 -19.32
CA GLU A 267 8.91 -8.80 -20.01
C GLU A 267 7.44 -9.24 -20.00
N VAL A 268 6.74 -9.07 -18.87
CA VAL A 268 5.30 -9.35 -18.78
C VAL A 268 4.49 -8.42 -19.71
N ILE A 269 4.89 -7.16 -19.85
CA ILE A 269 4.25 -6.22 -20.78
C ILE A 269 4.46 -6.67 -22.22
N ILE A 270 5.68 -7.09 -22.58
CA ILE A 270 6.00 -7.63 -23.91
C ILE A 270 5.09 -8.81 -24.25
N ASP A 271 4.95 -9.77 -23.33
CA ASP A 271 4.09 -10.96 -23.55
C ASP A 271 2.63 -10.59 -23.77
N GLN A 272 2.13 -9.60 -23.03
CA GLN A 272 0.75 -9.15 -23.15
C GLN A 272 0.51 -8.41 -24.48
N ILE A 273 1.46 -7.58 -24.93
CA ILE A 273 1.39 -6.93 -26.25
C ILE A 273 1.45 -7.96 -27.38
N LEU A 274 2.38 -8.92 -27.34
CA LEU A 274 2.50 -9.99 -28.35
C LEU A 274 1.26 -10.87 -28.44
N LYS A 275 0.61 -11.13 -27.30
CA LYS A 275 -0.65 -11.87 -27.27
C LYS A 275 -1.78 -11.02 -27.87
N ALA A 276 -1.85 -9.74 -27.50
CA ALA A 276 -2.85 -8.80 -27.99
C ALA A 276 -2.74 -8.53 -29.49
N SER A 277 -1.52 -8.44 -30.04
CA SER A 277 -1.28 -8.11 -31.45
C SER A 277 -1.83 -9.12 -32.45
N LYS A 278 -2.25 -10.30 -31.97
CA LYS A 278 -2.88 -11.35 -32.78
C LYS A 278 -4.39 -11.15 -32.94
N VAL A 279 -5.02 -10.33 -32.10
CA VAL A 279 -6.48 -10.27 -31.95
C VAL A 279 -7.01 -8.84 -31.93
N ILE A 280 -6.23 -7.89 -31.38
CA ILE A 280 -6.62 -6.49 -31.20
C ILE A 280 -6.21 -5.66 -32.42
N ASP A 281 -6.98 -4.61 -32.69
CA ASP A 281 -6.73 -3.61 -33.72
C ASP A 281 -5.27 -3.10 -33.73
N PRO A 282 -4.57 -3.15 -34.89
CA PRO A 282 -3.21 -2.65 -35.02
C PRO A 282 -3.01 -1.22 -34.56
N GLU A 283 -3.99 -0.32 -34.70
CA GLU A 283 -3.82 1.08 -34.26
C GLU A 283 -3.65 1.18 -32.73
N LYS A 284 -4.47 0.45 -31.97
CA LYS A 284 -4.34 0.34 -30.51
C LYS A 284 -3.00 -0.26 -30.08
N ILE A 285 -2.51 -1.25 -30.83
CA ILE A 285 -1.19 -1.84 -30.60
C ILE A 285 -0.09 -0.80 -30.79
N GLN A 286 -0.17 0.04 -31.84
CA GLN A 286 0.81 1.10 -32.07
C GLN A 286 0.83 2.12 -30.92
N LYS A 287 -0.33 2.59 -30.45
CA LYS A 287 -0.42 3.51 -29.29
C LYS A 287 0.18 2.91 -28.02
N SER A 288 -0.09 1.62 -27.76
CA SER A 288 0.51 0.91 -26.64
C SER A 288 2.03 0.81 -26.75
N LEU A 289 2.54 0.48 -27.94
CA LEU A 289 3.98 0.42 -28.23
C LEU A 289 4.67 1.78 -28.11
N GLU A 290 4.00 2.88 -28.48
CA GLU A 290 4.52 4.23 -28.30
C GLU A 290 4.70 4.57 -26.81
N LYS A 291 3.68 4.33 -25.98
CA LYS A 291 3.80 4.49 -24.53
C LYS A 291 4.90 3.62 -23.97
N PHE A 292 5.00 2.37 -24.42
CA PHE A 292 6.04 1.47 -23.93
C PHE A 292 7.44 1.95 -24.31
N ALA A 293 7.64 2.40 -25.55
CA ALA A 293 8.91 2.94 -26.01
C ALA A 293 9.34 4.17 -25.19
N GLN A 294 8.42 5.09 -24.88
CA GLN A 294 8.69 6.24 -24.01
C GLN A 294 9.17 5.80 -22.63
N LEU A 295 8.52 4.80 -22.03
CA LEU A 295 8.93 4.27 -20.73
C LEU A 295 10.30 3.58 -20.78
N ILE A 296 10.57 2.76 -21.80
CA ILE A 296 11.89 2.12 -21.96
C ILE A 296 12.99 3.17 -22.10
N GLN A 297 12.77 4.20 -22.93
CA GLN A 297 13.73 5.28 -23.13
C GLN A 297 14.10 5.98 -21.83
N ILE A 298 13.10 6.35 -21.03
CA ILE A 298 13.28 7.09 -19.77
C ILE A 298 13.81 6.18 -18.66
N SER A 299 13.40 4.91 -18.65
CA SER A 299 13.79 3.95 -17.61
C SER A 299 15.15 3.28 -17.83
N LYS A 300 15.83 3.51 -18.97
CA LYS A 300 17.10 2.86 -19.32
C LYS A 300 18.16 2.93 -18.21
N SER A 301 18.30 4.09 -17.56
CA SER A 301 19.26 4.33 -16.47
C SER A 301 18.88 3.70 -15.11
N PHE A 302 17.67 3.15 -15.03
CA PHE A 302 17.05 2.56 -13.86
C PHE A 302 16.80 1.04 -14.01
N LEU A 303 17.13 0.46 -15.18
CA LEU A 303 16.94 -0.97 -15.44
C LEU A 303 17.83 -1.85 -14.56
N TYR A 304 17.27 -2.94 -14.06
CA TYR A 304 17.99 -3.96 -13.30
C TYR A 304 17.53 -5.37 -13.69
N GLY A 305 18.46 -6.31 -13.82
CA GLY A 305 18.20 -7.69 -14.24
C GLY A 305 18.91 -8.03 -15.55
N ASN A 306 18.31 -8.94 -16.34
CA ASN A 306 18.90 -9.40 -17.59
C ASN A 306 18.56 -8.45 -18.74
N ILE A 307 19.28 -7.32 -18.81
CA ILE A 307 19.08 -6.29 -19.83
C ILE A 307 19.29 -6.84 -21.25
N PRO A 308 20.34 -7.63 -21.56
CA PRO A 308 20.51 -8.20 -22.90
C PRO A 308 19.29 -9.01 -23.35
N LEU A 309 18.75 -9.87 -22.47
CA LEU A 309 17.54 -10.64 -22.76
C LEU A 309 16.35 -9.73 -23.01
N LEU A 310 16.15 -8.69 -22.20
CA LEU A 310 15.09 -7.72 -22.41
C LEU A 310 15.20 -7.06 -23.80
N MET A 311 16.41 -6.64 -24.18
CA MET A 311 16.65 -6.01 -25.49
C MET A 311 16.33 -6.95 -26.65
N ASP A 312 16.70 -8.23 -26.55
CA ASP A 312 16.36 -9.22 -27.56
C ASP A 312 14.86 -9.50 -27.62
N ARG A 313 14.18 -9.53 -26.46
CA ARG A 313 12.73 -9.66 -26.40
C ARG A 313 12.01 -8.45 -26.99
N LEU A 314 12.49 -7.22 -26.77
CA LEU A 314 11.89 -6.02 -27.37
C LEU A 314 11.92 -6.07 -28.90
N LYS A 315 12.94 -6.68 -29.52
CA LYS A 315 13.01 -6.87 -30.98
C LYS A 315 11.93 -7.81 -31.54
N THR A 316 11.29 -8.61 -30.68
CA THR A 316 10.21 -9.53 -31.10
C THR A 316 8.85 -8.83 -31.23
N LEU A 317 8.72 -7.61 -30.69
CA LEU A 317 7.48 -6.82 -30.76
C LEU A 317 7.13 -6.45 -32.22
N PRO A 318 5.84 -6.18 -32.50
CA PRO A 318 5.44 -5.61 -33.78
C PRO A 318 6.22 -4.33 -34.08
N LYS A 319 6.50 -4.07 -35.36
CA LYS A 319 7.24 -2.88 -35.78
C LYS A 319 6.52 -1.61 -35.32
N ASN A 320 7.24 -0.75 -34.62
CA ASN A 320 6.80 0.57 -34.19
C ASN A 320 7.98 1.55 -34.35
N PRO A 321 7.80 2.70 -35.03
CA PRO A 321 8.89 3.63 -35.31
C PRO A 321 9.61 4.14 -34.06
N LEU A 322 8.86 4.42 -32.98
CA LEU A 322 9.43 4.94 -31.74
C LEU A 322 10.23 3.86 -31.01
N MET A 323 9.71 2.63 -30.92
CA MET A 323 10.44 1.51 -30.34
C MET A 323 11.72 1.20 -31.12
N GLU A 324 11.68 1.22 -32.45
CA GLU A 324 12.89 1.05 -33.27
C GLU A 324 13.94 2.13 -32.98
N LEU A 325 13.51 3.38 -32.82
CA LEU A 325 14.41 4.48 -32.45
C LEU A 325 15.07 4.21 -31.09
N VAL A 326 14.29 3.82 -30.09
CA VAL A 326 14.79 3.47 -28.76
C VAL A 326 15.81 2.35 -28.83
N LEU A 327 15.52 1.28 -29.58
CA LEU A 327 16.44 0.15 -29.76
C LEU A 327 17.74 0.52 -30.48
N ARG A 328 17.73 1.51 -31.38
CA ARG A 328 18.94 2.00 -32.07
C ARG A 328 19.80 2.91 -31.18
N LEU A 329 19.19 3.64 -30.26
CA LEU A 329 19.85 4.52 -29.29
C LEU A 329 20.26 3.77 -28.01
N SER A 330 20.00 2.45 -27.96
CA SER A 330 20.23 1.59 -26.81
C SER A 330 21.65 1.03 -26.77
#